data_AF-A0A2T0PVK4-F1
#
_entry.id   AF-A0A2T0PVK4-F1
#
_cell.length_a   1.000
_cell.length_b   1.000
_cell.length_c   1.000
_cell.angle_alpha   90.00
_cell.angle_beta   90.00
_cell.angle_gamma   90.00
#
_symmetry.space_group_name_H-M   'P 1'
#
loop_
_entity.id
_entity.type
_entity.pdbx_description
1 polymer ?
#
loop_
_entity_poly.entity_id
_entity_poly.type
_entity_poly.pdbx_seq_one_letter_code
_entity_poly.pdbx_strand_id
1 'polypeptide(L)'
;MLHLAGDLLVHTTTVLALACVIWHGLTARWWESEAGRHVMSFMASLAAVLVWVSIRNLIGEFPGYEVIRLILFATVPAVFAHRLYLLVKRWRLQRQRHLDTPGDGP
;
A
#
# COMPACT_ATOMS: atom_id res chain seq x y z
N MET A 1 6.24 6.79 -29.08
CA MET A 1 7.20 5.84 -28.46
C MET A 1 7.21 5.93 -26.93
N LEU A 2 7.28 7.13 -26.32
CA LEU A 2 7.23 7.31 -24.86
C LEU A 2 5.99 6.70 -24.18
N HIS A 3 4.80 6.83 -24.78
CA HIS A 3 3.56 6.25 -24.23
C HIS A 3 3.60 4.71 -24.14
N LEU A 4 4.05 4.03 -25.20
CA LEU A 4 4.21 2.57 -25.22
C LEU A 4 5.21 2.07 -24.17
N ALA A 5 6.32 2.78 -24.00
CA ALA A 5 7.30 2.46 -22.96
C ALA A 5 6.72 2.63 -21.55
N GLY A 6 5.94 3.69 -21.34
CA GLY A 6 5.22 3.94 -20.09
C GLY A 6 4.21 2.84 -19.77
N ASP A 7 3.39 2.43 -20.75
CA ASP A 7 2.37 1.39 -20.56
C ASP A 7 2.99 0.02 -20.28
N LEU A 8 4.07 -0.33 -20.98
CA LEU A 8 4.81 -1.56 -20.72
C LEU A 8 5.41 -1.57 -19.30
N LEU A 9 5.93 -0.44 -18.85
CA LEU A 9 6.48 -0.29 -17.50
C LEU A 9 5.39 -0.45 -16.43
N VAL A 10 4.19 0.09 -16.68
CA VAL A 10 3.04 -0.08 -15.78
C VAL A 10 2.60 -1.54 -15.73
N HIS A 11 2.48 -2.23 -16.86
CA HIS A 11 2.09 -3.65 -16.87
C HIS A 11 3.10 -4.53 -16.16
N THR A 12 4.40 -4.37 -16.46
CA THR A 12 5.46 -5.15 -15.79
C THR A 12 5.46 -4.89 -14.28
N THR A 13 5.37 -3.63 -13.86
CA THR A 13 5.27 -3.26 -12.44
C THR A 13 4.01 -3.84 -11.79
N THR A 14 2.89 -3.89 -12.50
CA THR A 14 1.64 -4.49 -12.02
C THR A 14 1.81 -5.98 -11.74
N VAL A 15 2.43 -6.72 -12.67
CA VAL A 15 2.68 -8.16 -12.51
C VAL A 15 3.62 -8.41 -11.33
N LEU A 16 4.70 -7.63 -11.21
CA LEU A 16 5.63 -7.70 -10.07
C LEU A 16 4.94 -7.39 -8.74
N ALA A 17 4.10 -6.36 -8.69
CA ALA A 17 3.35 -6.00 -7.48
C ALA A 17 2.38 -7.11 -7.06
N LEU A 18 1.65 -7.70 -8.01
CA LEU A 18 0.78 -8.85 -7.75
C LEU A 18 1.58 -10.07 -7.28
N ALA A 19 2.71 -10.38 -7.93
CA ALA A 19 3.58 -11.47 -7.53
C ALA A 19 4.07 -11.28 -6.08
N CYS A 20 4.47 -10.07 -5.70
CA CYS A 20 4.85 -9.74 -4.32
C CYS A 20 3.69 -9.92 -3.34
N VAL A 21 2.48 -9.45 -3.68
CA VAL A 21 1.28 -9.60 -2.84
C VAL A 21 0.94 -11.08 -2.66
N ILE A 22 0.92 -11.85 -3.73
CA ILE A 22 0.59 -13.28 -3.70
C ILE A 22 1.65 -14.03 -2.91
N TRP A 23 2.93 -13.80 -3.21
CA TRP A 23 4.04 -14.42 -2.51
C TRP A 23 3.99 -14.12 -1.02
N HIS A 24 3.86 -12.85 -0.64
CA HIS A 24 3.79 -12.46 0.78
C HIS A 24 2.52 -12.97 1.46
N GLY A 25 1.40 -12.98 0.74
CA GLY A 25 0.12 -13.50 1.21
C GLY A 25 0.14 -15.00 1.51
N LEU A 26 0.93 -15.77 0.75
CA LEU A 26 1.07 -17.23 0.91
C LEU A 26 2.21 -17.62 1.87
N THR A 27 3.31 -16.88 1.89
CA THR A 27 4.52 -17.26 2.65
C THR A 27 4.56 -16.67 4.06
N ALA A 28 4.02 -15.46 4.26
CA ALA A 28 3.96 -14.87 5.58
C ALA A 28 2.60 -15.19 6.22
N ARG A 29 2.60 -15.51 7.52
CA ARG A 29 1.38 -15.55 8.34
C ARG A 29 0.96 -14.12 8.67
N TRP A 30 0.72 -13.33 7.62
CA TRP A 30 0.48 -11.89 7.70
C TRP A 30 -0.75 -11.56 8.55
N TRP A 31 -1.68 -12.51 8.67
CA TRP A 31 -2.86 -12.38 9.52
C TRP A 31 -2.56 -12.46 11.03
N GLU A 32 -1.42 -13.02 11.45
CA GLU A 32 -1.10 -13.23 12.87
C GLU A 32 -0.56 -11.99 13.57
N SER A 33 0.11 -11.09 12.84
CA SER A 33 0.68 -9.87 13.42
C SER A 33 0.00 -8.62 12.85
N GLU A 34 -0.23 -7.63 13.70
CA GLU A 34 -0.73 -6.32 13.24
C GLU A 34 0.21 -5.74 12.17
N ALA A 35 1.53 -5.86 12.37
CA ALA A 35 2.53 -5.41 11.39
C ALA A 35 2.37 -6.11 10.03
N GLY A 36 2.14 -7.42 10.01
CA GLY A 36 1.90 -8.19 8.78
C GLY A 36 0.63 -7.76 8.05
N ARG A 37 -0.48 -7.59 8.78
CA ARG A 37 -1.75 -7.09 8.21
C ARG A 37 -1.59 -5.71 7.57
N HIS A 38 -0.78 -4.84 8.17
CA HIS A 38 -0.51 -3.51 7.64
C HIS A 38 0.36 -3.53 6.37
N VAL A 39 1.39 -4.37 6.31
CA VAL A 39 2.23 -4.50 5.12
C VAL A 39 1.42 -5.09 3.97
N MET A 40 0.63 -6.13 4.25
CA MET A 40 -0.23 -6.77 3.27
C MET A 40 -1.31 -5.81 2.73
N SER A 41 -1.98 -5.04 3.59
CA SER A 41 -2.99 -4.07 3.13
C SER A 41 -2.39 -2.96 2.28
N PHE A 42 -1.17 -2.50 2.60
CA PHE A 42 -0.45 -1.53 1.79
C PHE A 42 -0.06 -2.10 0.41
N MET A 43 0.55 -3.29 0.39
CA MET A 43 0.93 -3.95 -0.86
C MET A 43 -0.30 -4.24 -1.74
N ALA A 44 -1.39 -4.73 -1.15
CA ALA A 44 -2.63 -5.00 -1.86
C ALA A 44 -3.26 -3.73 -2.43
N SER A 45 -3.27 -2.63 -1.67
CA SER A 45 -3.80 -1.34 -2.15
C SER A 45 -3.01 -0.80 -3.33
N LEU A 46 -1.68 -0.91 -3.26
CA LEU A 46 -0.78 -0.44 -4.32
C LEU A 46 -0.90 -1.31 -5.58
N ALA A 47 -1.00 -2.64 -5.41
CA ALA A 47 -1.28 -3.58 -6.49
C ALA A 47 -2.66 -3.31 -7.13
N ALA A 48 -3.70 -3.03 -6.36
CA ALA A 48 -5.03 -2.73 -6.88
C ALA A 48 -5.04 -1.48 -7.78
N VAL A 49 -4.32 -0.43 -7.38
CA VAL A 49 -4.17 0.79 -8.21
C VAL A 49 -3.42 0.49 -9.50
N LEU A 50 -2.31 -0.26 -9.43
CA LEU A 50 -1.53 -0.67 -10.61
C LEU A 50 -2.36 -1.53 -11.58
N VAL A 51 -3.12 -2.49 -11.05
CA VAL A 51 -4.04 -3.32 -11.83
C VAL A 51 -5.07 -2.46 -12.53
N TRP A 52 -5.66 -1.48 -11.84
CA TRP A 52 -6.63 -0.59 -12.43
C TRP A 52 -6.06 0.28 -13.56
N VAL A 53 -4.86 0.84 -13.37
CA VAL A 53 -4.19 1.61 -14.42
C VAL A 53 -3.86 0.71 -15.61
N SER A 54 -3.41 -0.53 -15.37
CA SER A 54 -3.19 -1.51 -16.44
C SER A 54 -4.48 -1.84 -17.20
N ILE A 55 -5.58 -2.09 -16.50
CA ILE A 55 -6.89 -2.37 -17.11
C ILE A 55 -7.35 -1.18 -17.96
N ARG A 56 -7.21 0.05 -17.45
CA ARG A 56 -7.52 1.27 -18.22
C ARG A 56 -6.71 1.34 -19.51
N ASN A 57 -5.40 1.09 -19.43
CA ASN A 57 -4.52 1.15 -20.60
C ASN A 57 -4.88 0.07 -21.65
N LEU A 58 -5.40 -1.08 -21.23
CA LEU A 58 -5.80 -2.19 -22.10
C LEU A 58 -7.18 -2.01 -22.73
N ILE A 59 -8.18 -1.59 -21.95
CA ILE A 59 -9.60 -1.64 -22.33
C ILE A 59 -10.15 -0.26 -22.72
N GLY A 60 -9.47 0.83 -22.37
CA GLY A 60 -9.95 2.19 -22.59
C GLY A 60 -11.04 2.62 -21.60
N GLU A 61 -11.81 3.65 -21.96
CA GLU A 61 -12.89 4.16 -21.11
C GLU A 61 -14.17 3.32 -21.25
N PHE A 62 -14.75 2.92 -20.13
CA PHE A 62 -15.99 2.15 -20.07
C PHE A 62 -16.95 2.75 -19.03
N PRO A 63 -18.28 2.57 -19.18
CA PRO A 63 -19.25 3.12 -18.24
C PRO A 63 -19.01 2.57 -16.81
N GLY A 64 -18.78 3.47 -15.86
CA GLY A 64 -18.40 3.13 -14.47
C GLY A 64 -16.92 3.37 -14.13
N TYR A 65 -16.09 3.71 -15.13
CA TYR A 65 -14.67 4.02 -14.94
C TYR A 65 -14.42 5.13 -13.91
N GLU A 66 -15.20 6.22 -13.93
CA GLU A 66 -15.02 7.34 -13.00
C GLU A 66 -15.32 6.96 -11.54
N VAL A 67 -16.32 6.12 -11.31
CA VAL A 67 -16.70 5.65 -9.97
C VAL A 67 -15.59 4.79 -9.39
N ILE A 68 -15.08 3.82 -10.17
CA ILE A 68 -14.03 2.93 -9.69
C ILE A 68 -12.70 3.69 -9.54
N ARG A 69 -12.42 4.65 -10.44
CA ARG A 69 -11.30 5.57 -10.30
C ARG A 69 -11.40 6.35 -8.99
N LEU A 70 -12.56 6.92 -8.68
CA LEU A 70 -12.77 7.67 -7.44
C LEU A 70 -12.52 6.78 -6.21
N ILE A 71 -13.08 5.57 -6.20
CA ILE A 71 -12.88 4.61 -5.11
C ILE A 71 -11.39 4.31 -4.94
N LEU A 72 -10.69 3.96 -6.02
CA LEU A 72 -9.27 3.60 -5.98
C LEU A 72 -8.39 4.78 -5.56
N PHE A 73 -8.60 5.96 -6.14
CA PHE A 73 -7.90 7.18 -5.76
C PHE A 73 -8.25 7.66 -4.36
N ALA A 74 -9.39 7.29 -3.78
CA ALA A 74 -9.72 7.54 -2.37
C ALA A 74 -9.04 6.53 -1.43
N THR A 75 -8.89 5.28 -1.85
CA THR A 75 -8.14 4.26 -1.07
C THR A 75 -6.70 4.66 -0.83
N VAL A 76 -6.01 5.26 -1.82
CA VAL A 76 -4.60 5.68 -1.69
C VAL A 76 -4.40 6.66 -0.51
N PRO A 77 -5.02 7.85 -0.48
CA PRO A 77 -4.87 8.79 0.63
C PRO A 77 -5.44 8.23 1.93
N ALA A 78 -6.50 7.41 1.90
CA ALA A 78 -7.00 6.76 3.11
C ALA A 78 -5.95 5.82 3.73
N VAL A 79 -5.28 5.00 2.90
CA VAL A 79 -4.20 4.10 3.34
C VAL A 79 -3.00 4.90 3.82
N PHE A 80 -2.61 5.97 3.13
CA PHE A 80 -1.52 6.85 3.56
C PHE A 80 -1.84 7.58 4.87
N ALA A 81 -3.05 8.11 5.04
CA ALA A 81 -3.50 8.77 6.25
C ALA A 81 -3.50 7.79 7.43
N HIS A 82 -4.00 6.57 7.22
CA HIS A 82 -3.92 5.50 8.21
C HIS A 82 -2.47 5.16 8.56
N ARG A 83 -1.56 5.11 7.57
CA ARG A 83 -0.12 4.87 7.79
C ARG A 83 0.53 5.97 8.62
N LEU A 84 0.25 7.23 8.29
CA LEU A 84 0.75 8.40 9.01
C LEU A 84 0.27 8.39 10.46
N TYR A 85 -1.02 8.09 10.67
CA TYR A 85 -1.59 7.95 12.01
C TYR A 85 -0.88 6.90 12.84
N LEU A 86 -0.63 5.70 12.30
CA LEU A 86 0.07 4.63 13.01
C LEU A 86 1.53 4.97 13.31
N LEU A 87 2.23 5.59 12.36
CA LEU A 87 3.62 6.02 12.55
C LEU A 87 3.71 7.05 13.68
N VAL A 88 2.80 8.04 13.67
CA VAL A 88 2.69 9.06 14.72
C VAL A 88 2.32 8.43 16.06
N LYS A 89 1.39 7.46 16.09
CA LYS A 89 1.01 6.75 17.31
C LYS A 89 2.20 6.00 17.92
N ARG A 90 2.96 5.25 17.11
CA ARG A 90 4.16 4.53 17.56
C ARG A 90 5.25 5.48 18.05
N TRP A 91 5.49 6.57 17.33
CA TRP A 91 6.45 7.59 17.74
C TRP A 91 6.09 8.24 19.08
N ARG A 92 4.80 8.56 19.31
CA ARG A 92 4.33 9.07 20.60
C ARG A 92 4.54 8.07 21.74
N LEU A 93 4.23 6.80 21.53
CA LEU A 93 4.40 5.75 22.53
C LEU A 93 5.88 5.51 22.88
N GLN A 94 6.77 5.52 21.89
CA GLN A 94 8.22 5.42 22.12
C GLN A 94 8.76 6.63 22.88
N ARG A 95 8.28 7.84 22.54
CA ARG A 95 8.68 9.06 23.22
C ARG A 95 8.24 9.09 24.69
N GLN A 96 7.08 8.53 25.02
CA GLN A 96 6.63 8.38 26.40
C GLN A 96 7.53 7.43 27.20
N ARG A 97 7.88 6.26 26.64
CA ARG A 97 8.80 5.30 27.30
C ARG A 97 10.17 5.89 27.60
N HIS A 98 10.69 6.76 26.74
CA HIS A 98 11.98 7.42 26.94
C HIS A 98 11.97 8.49 28.05
N LEU A 99 10.79 9.06 28.35
CA LEU A 99 10.61 10.04 29.42
C LEU A 99 10.35 9.36 30.78
N ASP A 100 9.81 8.15 30.77
CA ASP A 100 9.55 7.33 31.97
C ASP A 100 10.79 6.56 32.46
N THR A 101 11.96 6.73 31.84
CA THR A 101 13.25 6.23 32.37
C THR A 101 14.07 7.39 32.95
N PRO A 102 13.69 7.97 34.11
CA PRO A 102 14.57 8.88 34.83
C PRO A 102 15.80 8.09 35.29
N GLY A 103 16.98 8.68 35.11
CA GLY A 103 18.26 7.97 35.10
C GLY A 103 18.53 7.07 36.30
N ASP A 104 18.68 5.78 36.02
CA ASP A 104 19.59 4.90 36.76
C ASP A 104 21.00 5.10 36.17
N GLY A 105 21.58 6.26 36.48
CA GLY A 105 23.02 6.46 36.37
C GLY A 105 23.70 5.85 37.60
N PRO A 106 24.78 5.06 37.47
CA PRO A 106 25.52 4.52 38.59
C PRO A 106 26.16 5.61 39.46
#